data_AF-A0A2V6E8R9-F1
#
_entry.id   AF-A0A2V6E8R9-F1
#
_cell.length_a   1.000
_cell.length_b   1.000
_cell.length_c   1.000
_cell.angle_alpha   90.00
_cell.angle_beta   90.00
_cell.angle_gamma   90.00
#
_symmetry.space_group_name_H-M   'P 1'
#
loop_
_entity.id
_entity.type
_entity.pdbx_description
1 polymer ?
#
loop_
_entity_poly.entity_id
_entity_poly.type
_entity_poly.pdbx_seq_one_letter_code
_entity_poly.pdbx_strand_id
1 'polypeptide(L)'
;PTFSGNTMTVNLTGVSDIQQITVTLSNVTDCFGSVLPDTPVSAGMLIGDTTGNRTVNASDVAQVKGQSGAPVDATNFREDVTVNGSINASDVGLVKANVGHSLP
;
A
#
# COMPACT_ATOMS: atom_id res chain seq x y z
N PRO A 1 -12.86 -11.06 9.19
CA PRO A 1 -11.43 -11.07 9.59
C PRO A 1 -11.01 -12.51 9.92
N THR A 2 -9.74 -12.84 9.75
CA THR A 2 -9.16 -14.10 10.22
C THR A 2 -8.06 -13.79 11.24
N PHE A 3 -7.82 -14.69 12.18
CA PHE A 3 -6.80 -14.54 13.21
C PHE A 3 -5.79 -15.69 13.12
N SER A 4 -4.50 -15.35 13.24
CA SER A 4 -3.40 -16.30 13.33
C SER A 4 -2.38 -15.77 14.34
N GLY A 5 -2.32 -16.40 15.52
CA GLY A 5 -1.55 -15.86 16.65
C GLY A 5 -1.99 -14.45 17.01
N ASN A 6 -1.06 -13.50 17.01
CA ASN A 6 -1.31 -12.08 17.29
C ASN A 6 -1.64 -11.26 16.03
N THR A 7 -1.85 -11.91 14.88
CA THR A 7 -2.16 -11.24 13.61
C THR A 7 -3.64 -11.37 13.29
N MET A 8 -4.31 -10.22 13.10
CA MET A 8 -5.64 -10.13 12.51
C MET A 8 -5.51 -9.73 11.02
N THR A 9 -6.11 -10.50 10.13
CA THR A 9 -6.16 -10.21 8.70
C THR A 9 -7.59 -9.80 8.31
N VAL A 10 -7.70 -8.62 7.69
CA VAL A 10 -8.97 -8.10 7.15
C VAL A 10 -8.86 -8.06 5.63
N ASN A 11 -9.68 -8.85 4.96
CA ASN A 11 -9.77 -8.80 3.50
C ASN A 11 -10.68 -7.63 3.10
N LEU A 12 -10.16 -6.75 2.25
CA LEU A 12 -10.88 -5.61 1.71
C LEU A 12 -11.23 -5.89 0.24
N THR A 13 -12.40 -5.45 -0.19
CA THR A 13 -12.87 -5.55 -1.58
C THR A 13 -13.32 -4.17 -2.04
N GLY A 14 -13.16 -3.87 -3.33
CA GLY A 14 -13.57 -2.57 -3.88
C GLY A 14 -12.73 -1.40 -3.36
N VAL A 15 -11.45 -1.65 -3.09
CA VAL A 15 -10.48 -0.62 -2.72
C VAL A 15 -10.16 0.22 -3.95
N SER A 16 -10.40 1.52 -3.88
CA SER A 16 -10.17 2.46 -4.98
C SER A 16 -8.81 3.15 -4.85
N ASP A 17 -8.33 3.70 -5.96
CA ASP A 17 -7.20 4.64 -5.94
C ASP A 17 -7.61 5.95 -5.23
N ILE A 18 -6.62 6.63 -4.64
CA ILE A 18 -6.80 7.88 -3.89
C ILE A 18 -7.84 7.73 -2.78
N GLN A 19 -7.58 6.81 -1.86
CA GLN A 19 -8.51 6.52 -0.76
C GLN A 19 -7.77 6.37 0.56
N GLN A 20 -8.37 6.86 1.64
CA GLN A 20 -8.00 6.47 3.00
C GLN A 20 -9.05 5.51 3.54
N ILE A 21 -8.60 4.32 3.93
CA ILE A 21 -9.44 3.30 4.56
C ILE A 21 -9.12 3.26 6.04
N THR A 22 -10.14 3.35 6.88
CA THR A 22 -9.99 3.24 8.34
C THR A 22 -10.80 2.06 8.82
N VAL A 23 -10.12 1.13 9.52
CA VAL A 23 -10.72 0.00 10.20
C VAL A 23 -10.62 0.25 11.70
N THR A 24 -11.76 0.31 12.39
CA THR A 24 -11.77 0.42 13.85
C THR A 24 -11.76 -0.97 14.47
N LEU A 25 -10.74 -1.23 15.28
CA LEU A 25 -10.66 -2.43 16.11
C LEU A 25 -11.47 -2.21 17.37
N SER A 26 -12.45 -3.08 17.63
CA SER A 26 -13.23 -3.07 18.86
C SER A 26 -13.19 -4.45 19.52
N ASN A 27 -13.33 -4.47 20.84
CA ASN A 27 -13.37 -5.70 21.65
C ASN A 27 -12.15 -6.64 21.47
N VAL A 28 -10.97 -6.08 21.18
CA VAL A 28 -9.73 -6.87 21.10
C VAL A 28 -9.25 -7.15 22.53
N THR A 29 -9.23 -8.42 22.93
CA THR A 29 -8.86 -8.82 24.29
C THR A 29 -7.52 -9.54 24.30
N ASP A 30 -6.62 -9.17 25.22
CA ASP A 30 -5.34 -9.84 25.41
C ASP A 30 -5.46 -11.16 26.21
N CYS A 31 -4.36 -11.88 26.40
CA CYS A 31 -4.35 -13.13 27.16
C CYS A 31 -4.54 -12.97 28.67
N PHE A 32 -4.49 -11.74 29.19
CA PHE A 32 -4.71 -11.39 30.59
C PHE A 32 -6.14 -10.87 30.85
N GLY A 33 -6.97 -10.76 29.81
CA GLY A 33 -8.36 -10.28 29.89
C GLY A 33 -8.53 -8.76 29.75
N SER A 34 -7.47 -8.03 29.39
CA SER A 34 -7.55 -6.60 29.13
C SER A 34 -8.15 -6.35 27.75
N VAL A 35 -9.11 -5.43 27.65
CA VAL A 35 -9.74 -5.04 26.38
C VAL A 35 -9.09 -3.76 25.86
N LEU A 36 -8.63 -3.81 24.61
CA LEU A 36 -8.14 -2.64 23.89
C LEU A 36 -9.30 -1.65 23.67
N PRO A 37 -9.13 -0.35 24.01
CA PRO A 37 -10.08 0.68 23.59
C PRO A 37 -10.26 0.67 22.07
N ASP A 38 -11.42 1.13 21.59
CA ASP A 38 -11.68 1.22 20.16
C ASP A 38 -10.54 1.98 19.45
N THR A 39 -9.81 1.24 18.61
CA THR A 39 -8.55 1.71 18.02
C THR A 39 -8.69 1.80 16.51
N PRO A 40 -8.69 3.00 15.91
CA PRO A 40 -8.70 3.15 14.47
C PRO A 40 -7.33 2.83 13.88
N VAL A 41 -7.32 2.03 12.81
CA VAL A 41 -6.15 1.75 11.99
C VAL A 41 -6.44 2.21 10.58
N SER A 42 -5.62 3.12 10.05
CA SER A 42 -5.83 3.71 8.73
C SER A 42 -4.74 3.29 7.74
N ALA A 43 -5.15 3.04 6.50
CA ALA A 43 -4.27 2.77 5.37
C ALA A 43 -4.63 3.70 4.21
N GLY A 44 -3.61 4.34 3.63
CA GLY A 44 -3.74 5.12 2.41
C GLY A 44 -3.48 4.26 1.18
N MET A 45 -4.35 4.37 0.19
CA MET A 45 -4.30 3.66 -1.08
C MET A 45 -4.03 4.67 -2.19
N LEU A 46 -2.83 4.63 -2.75
CA LEU A 46 -2.38 5.55 -3.79
C LEU A 46 -1.49 4.81 -4.79
N ILE A 47 -2.00 4.61 -6.00
CA ILE A 47 -1.30 3.92 -7.08
C ILE A 47 -0.21 4.85 -7.63
N GLY A 48 1.04 4.40 -7.55
CA GLY A 48 2.20 5.09 -8.10
C GLY A 48 3.05 5.87 -7.09
N ASP A 49 2.67 5.92 -5.81
CA ASP A 49 3.51 6.47 -4.74
C ASP A 49 4.46 5.39 -4.23
N THR A 50 5.54 5.16 -4.98
CA THR A 50 6.54 4.14 -4.66
C THR A 50 7.50 4.58 -3.56
N THR A 51 7.62 5.90 -3.35
CA THR A 51 8.43 6.49 -2.27
C THR A 51 7.69 6.54 -0.92
N GLY A 52 6.35 6.35 -0.93
CA GLY A 52 5.53 6.32 0.28
C GLY A 52 5.35 7.69 0.94
N ASN A 53 5.48 8.77 0.18
CA ASN A 53 5.40 10.15 0.69
C ASN A 53 4.00 10.76 0.58
N ARG A 54 3.00 9.96 0.14
CA ARG A 54 1.58 10.31 -0.02
C ARG A 54 1.29 11.20 -1.23
N THR A 55 2.22 11.37 -2.16
CA THR A 55 2.06 12.15 -3.40
C THR A 55 2.86 11.54 -4.55
N VAL A 56 2.18 11.24 -5.66
CA VAL A 56 2.83 10.74 -6.88
C VAL A 56 3.52 11.88 -7.61
N ASN A 57 4.84 11.82 -7.73
CA ASN A 57 5.63 12.85 -8.37
C ASN A 57 6.81 12.30 -9.16
N ALA A 58 7.70 13.19 -9.62
CA ALA A 58 8.85 12.80 -10.43
C ALA A 58 9.83 11.85 -9.71
N SER A 59 9.86 11.86 -8.37
CA SER A 59 10.69 10.96 -7.56
C SER A 59 10.24 9.51 -7.72
N ASP A 60 8.93 9.25 -7.71
CA ASP A 60 8.39 7.91 -7.91
C ASP A 60 8.67 7.40 -9.32
N VAL A 61 8.48 8.26 -10.32
CA VAL A 61 8.84 7.94 -11.71
C VAL A 61 10.32 7.58 -11.84
N ALA A 62 11.21 8.32 -11.17
CA ALA A 62 12.64 8.05 -11.18
C ALA A 62 12.99 6.74 -10.47
N GLN A 63 12.34 6.45 -9.35
CA GLN A 63 12.52 5.22 -8.59
C GLN A 63 12.14 3.98 -9.42
N VAL A 64 10.93 3.95 -9.98
CA VAL A 64 10.47 2.84 -10.83
C VAL A 64 11.37 2.69 -12.06
N LYS A 65 11.75 3.80 -12.70
CA LYS A 65 12.65 3.76 -13.85
C LYS A 65 14.03 3.20 -13.49
N GLY A 66 14.54 3.50 -12.29
CA GLY A 66 15.81 2.98 -11.78
C GLY A 66 15.81 1.47 -11.54
N GLN A 67 14.63 0.88 -11.30
CA GLN A 67 14.44 -0.56 -11.09
C GLN A 67 14.02 -1.32 -12.36
N SER A 68 13.84 -0.64 -13.50
CA SER A 68 13.38 -1.27 -14.73
C SER A 68 14.33 -2.39 -15.18
N GLY A 69 13.80 -3.60 -15.33
CA GLY A 69 14.54 -4.81 -15.71
C GLY A 69 15.20 -5.54 -14.54
N ALA A 70 15.15 -5.00 -13.31
CA ALA A 70 15.54 -5.74 -12.12
C ALA A 70 14.47 -6.81 -11.79
N PRO A 71 14.87 -7.97 -11.25
CA PRO A 71 13.90 -8.93 -10.72
C PRO A 71 13.14 -8.32 -9.54
N VAL A 72 11.87 -8.67 -9.40
CA VAL A 72 11.05 -8.26 -8.27
C VAL A 72 11.47 -9.00 -7.00
N ASP A 73 11.71 -8.26 -5.93
CA ASP A 73 12.07 -8.76 -4.60
C ASP A 73 11.46 -7.90 -3.47
N ALA A 74 11.80 -8.23 -2.22
CA ALA A 74 11.25 -7.55 -1.04
C ALA A 74 11.66 -6.07 -0.92
N THR A 75 12.63 -5.60 -1.70
CA THR A 75 13.12 -4.22 -1.68
C THR A 75 12.52 -3.35 -2.77
N ASN A 76 12.04 -3.94 -3.87
CA ASN A 76 11.52 -3.21 -5.04
C ASN A 76 10.10 -3.64 -5.49
N PHE A 77 9.40 -4.46 -4.71
CA PHE A 77 8.04 -4.90 -5.05
C PHE A 77 7.03 -3.75 -5.17
N ARG A 78 7.33 -2.57 -4.63
CA ARG A 78 6.45 -1.38 -4.76
C ARG A 78 6.55 -0.76 -6.14
N GLU A 79 7.65 -1.01 -6.86
CA GLU A 79 7.93 -0.50 -8.18
C GLU A 79 7.30 -1.34 -9.30
N ASP A 80 6.86 -2.56 -9.03
CA ASP A 80 5.97 -3.36 -9.90
C ASP A 80 4.51 -2.93 -9.68
N VAL A 81 4.19 -1.70 -10.11
CA VAL A 81 2.86 -1.10 -9.88
C VAL A 81 1.76 -1.76 -10.73
N THR A 82 2.12 -2.48 -11.79
CA THR A 82 1.19 -3.28 -12.59
C THR A 82 0.96 -4.68 -12.02
N VAL A 83 1.73 -5.09 -11.00
CA VAL A 83 1.60 -6.35 -10.26
C VAL A 83 1.69 -7.57 -11.18
N ASN A 84 2.57 -7.50 -12.18
CA ASN A 84 2.75 -8.57 -13.17
C ASN A 84 4.02 -9.40 -12.95
N GLY A 85 4.80 -9.09 -11.90
CA GLY A 85 6.05 -9.73 -11.56
C GLY A 85 7.26 -9.19 -12.33
N SER A 86 7.16 -8.04 -12.98
CA SER A 86 8.24 -7.48 -13.79
C SER A 86 8.20 -5.95 -13.86
N ILE A 87 9.22 -5.29 -13.31
CA ILE A 87 9.35 -3.84 -13.35
C ILE A 87 9.85 -3.40 -14.74
N ASN A 88 9.03 -2.67 -15.47
CA ASN A 88 9.33 -2.25 -16.84
C ASN A 88 8.67 -0.91 -17.23
N ALA A 89 8.69 -0.59 -18.52
CA ALA A 89 8.14 0.65 -19.05
C ALA A 89 6.62 0.82 -18.80
N SER A 90 5.88 -0.28 -18.62
CA SER A 90 4.46 -0.24 -18.28
C SER A 90 4.24 0.33 -16.88
N ASP A 91 5.08 -0.06 -15.91
CA ASP A 91 5.06 0.47 -14.55
C ASP A 91 5.39 1.96 -14.54
N VAL A 92 6.46 2.34 -15.25
CA VAL A 92 6.82 3.76 -15.44
C VAL A 92 5.68 4.54 -16.09
N GLY A 93 4.99 3.96 -17.07
CA GLY A 93 3.84 4.56 -17.75
C GLY A 93 2.68 4.81 -16.80
N LEU A 94 2.35 3.84 -15.95
CA LEU A 94 1.28 3.95 -14.95
C LEU A 94 1.60 5.01 -13.90
N VAL A 95 2.82 5.04 -13.35
CA VAL A 95 3.22 6.08 -12.39
C VAL A 95 3.15 7.47 -13.02
N LYS A 96 3.62 7.62 -14.27
CA LYS A 96 3.53 8.89 -15.00
C LYS A 96 2.10 9.38 -15.21
N ALA A 97 1.17 8.47 -15.47
CA ALA A 97 -0.25 8.81 -15.65
C ALA A 97 -0.89 9.36 -14.37
N ASN A 98 -0.35 8.99 -13.20
CA ASN A 98 -0.87 9.38 -11.89
C ASN A 98 -0.10 10.54 -11.24
N VAL A 99 0.91 11.13 -11.91
CA VAL A 99 1.65 12.28 -11.36
C VAL A 99 0.69 13.41 -11.01
N GLY A 100 0.79 13.91 -9.78
CA GLY A 100 -0.10 14.92 -9.21
C GLY A 100 -1.24 14.33 -8.36
N HIS A 101 -1.45 13.01 -8.35
CA HIS A 101 -2.32 12.38 -7.37
C HIS A 101 -1.70 12.43 -5.98
N SER A 102 -2.52 12.67 -4.97
CA SER A 102 -2.09 12.71 -3.56
C SER A 102 -3.20 12.19 -2.66
N LEU A 103 -2.82 11.57 -1.55
CA LEU A 103 -3.79 11.22 -0.51
C LEU A 103 -4.28 12.47 0.24
N PRO A 104 -5.52 12.46 0.76
CA PRO A 104 -6.01 13.48 1.68
C PRO A 104 -5.23 13.55 3.01
#